data_AF-A0A4S0HUX1-F1
#
_entry.id   AF-A0A4S0HUX1-F1
#
_cell.length_a   1.000
_cell.length_b   1.000
_cell.length_c   1.000
_cell.angle_alpha   90.00
_cell.angle_beta   90.00
_cell.angle_gamma   90.00
#
_symmetry.space_group_name_H-M   'P 1'
#
loop_
_entity.id
_entity.type
_entity.pdbx_description
1 polymer ?
#
loop_
_entity_poly.entity_id
_entity_poly.type
_entity_poly.pdbx_seq_one_letter_code
_entity_poly.pdbx_strand_id
1 'polypeptide(L)'
;LTSSLQRIRTLAVQPSTGTMSSSDQAALQKEVAQQIQEVNGIASQTTYNGTNILDGSAGIVGFQVGANVGQTINLDLSKSMSAASLGSGSLA
;
A
#
# COMPACT_ATOMS: atom_id res chain seq x y z
N LEU A 1 0.40 -3.83 5.23
CA LEU A 1 0.56 -2.54 4.53
C LEU A 1 1.13 -1.46 5.45
N THR A 2 0.39 -1.00 6.47
CA THR A 2 0.85 0.07 7.39
C THR A 2 2.19 -0.23 8.05
N SER A 3 2.40 -1.45 8.54
CA SER A 3 3.67 -1.86 9.15
C SER A 3 4.84 -1.83 8.16
N SER A 4 4.64 -2.31 6.93
CA SER A 4 5.64 -2.28 5.86
C SER A 4 6.01 -0.85 5.47
N LEU A 5 5.03 0.06 5.39
CA LEU A 5 5.28 1.48 5.11
C LEU A 5 6.01 2.18 6.25
N GLN A 6 5.65 1.88 7.50
CA GLN A 6 6.38 2.38 8.67
C GLN A 6 7.83 1.88 8.68
N ARG A 7 8.06 0.61 8.31
CA ARG A 7 9.40 0.05 8.19
C ARG A 7 10.22 0.74 7.09
N ILE A 8 9.64 0.95 5.90
CA ILE A 8 10.27 1.72 4.82
C ILE A 8 10.66 3.12 5.31
N ARG A 9 9.78 3.80 6.04
CA ARG A 9 10.09 5.12 6.63
C ARG A 9 11.29 5.05 7.58
N THR A 10 11.34 4.07 8.48
CA THR A 10 12.49 3.89 9.39
C THR A 10 13.78 3.64 8.64
N LEU A 11 13.75 2.80 7.59
CA LEU A 11 14.90 2.52 6.74
C LEU A 11 15.34 3.74 5.92
N ALA A 12 14.43 4.64 5.55
CA ALA A 12 14.76 5.86 4.81
C ALA A 12 15.45 6.93 5.68
N VAL A 13 15.18 6.96 6.99
CA VAL A 13 15.82 7.92 7.92
C VAL A 13 17.15 7.41 8.47
N GLN A 14 17.38 6.10 8.49
CA GLN A 14 18.60 5.49 9.05
C GLN A 14 19.92 5.89 8.37
N PRO A 15 20.00 6.09 7.03
CA PRO A 15 21.21 6.56 6.35
C PRO A 15 21.62 7.99 6.70
N SER A 16 20.71 8.79 7.25
CA SER A 16 20.95 10.23 7.50
C SER A 16 21.82 10.53 8.72
N THR A 17 22.20 9.52 9.52
CA THR A 17 22.83 9.71 10.83
C THR A 17 24.25 9.14 10.99
N GLY A 18 24.93 8.65 9.94
CA GLY A 18 26.29 8.12 10.09
C GLY A 18 27.02 7.75 8.79
N THR A 19 28.34 7.51 8.90
CA THR A 19 29.23 7.07 7.80
C THR A 19 28.89 5.63 7.37
N MET A 20 27.81 5.46 6.61
CA MET A 20 27.38 4.15 6.10
C MET A 20 28.32 3.66 5.01
N SER A 21 28.82 2.42 5.14
CA SER A 21 29.57 1.77 4.07
C SER A 21 28.65 1.44 2.88
N SER A 22 29.22 1.25 1.69
CA SER A 22 28.45 0.85 0.50
C SER A 22 27.69 -0.47 0.70
N SER A 23 28.24 -1.40 1.50
CA SER A 23 27.58 -2.66 1.86
C SER A 23 26.36 -2.46 2.76
N ASP A 24 26.41 -1.50 3.69
CA ASP A 24 25.27 -1.21 4.58
C ASP A 24 24.13 -0.59 3.80
N GLN A 25 24.44 0.34 2.88
CA GLN A 25 23.45 0.93 1.98
C GLN A 25 22.77 -0.13 1.10
N ALA A 26 23.55 -1.09 0.57
CA ALA A 26 23.00 -2.19 -0.21
C ALA A 26 22.08 -3.11 0.62
N ALA A 27 22.42 -3.38 1.88
CA ALA A 27 21.58 -4.17 2.78
C ALA A 27 20.26 -3.46 3.11
N LEU A 28 20.31 -2.16 3.41
CA LEU A 28 19.12 -1.34 3.64
C LEU A 28 18.22 -1.28 2.40
N GLN A 29 18.81 -1.07 1.22
CA GLN A 29 18.07 -1.05 -0.05
C GLN A 29 17.37 -2.38 -0.33
N LYS A 30 18.03 -3.50 -0.02
CA LYS A 30 17.43 -4.84 -0.14
C LYS A 30 16.23 -4.99 0.79
N GLU A 31 16.32 -4.47 2.01
CA GLU A 31 15.22 -4.52 2.97
C GLU A 31 14.04 -3.66 2.51
N VAL A 32 14.29 -2.45 2.00
CA VAL A 32 13.27 -1.59 1.38
C VAL A 32 12.58 -2.32 0.22
N ALA A 33 13.35 -2.99 -0.64
CA ALA A 33 12.80 -3.76 -1.76
C ALA A 33 11.88 -4.90 -1.29
N GLN A 34 12.25 -5.62 -0.21
CA GLN A 34 11.41 -6.65 0.39
C GLN A 34 10.09 -6.07 0.93
N GLN A 35 10.14 -4.93 1.60
CA GLN A 35 8.93 -4.28 2.11
C GLN A 35 8.02 -3.79 0.97
N ILE A 36 8.58 -3.30 -0.13
CA ILE A 36 7.82 -2.92 -1.34
C ILE A 36 7.14 -4.15 -1.96
N GLN A 37 7.85 -5.28 -2.04
CA GLN A 37 7.26 -6.53 -2.52
C GLN A 37 6.10 -6.98 -1.64
N GLU A 38 6.24 -6.90 -0.32
CA GLU A 38 5.16 -7.21 0.62
C GLU A 38 3.93 -6.31 0.42
N VAL A 39 4.14 -5.00 0.23
CA VAL A 39 3.05 -4.05 -0.08
C VAL A 39 2.31 -4.45 -1.36
N ASN A 40 3.05 -4.76 -2.43
CA ASN A 40 2.46 -5.21 -3.69
C ASN A 40 1.75 -6.57 -3.56
N GLY A 41 2.31 -7.48 -2.77
CA GLY A 41 1.71 -8.77 -2.45
C GLY A 41 0.36 -8.61 -1.76
N ILE A 42 0.29 -7.76 -0.72
CA ILE A 42 -0.95 -7.47 -0.01
C ILE A 42 -1.98 -6.82 -0.95
N ALA A 43 -1.57 -5.83 -1.75
CA ALA A 43 -2.47 -5.15 -2.68
C ALA A 43 -3.07 -6.11 -3.73
N SER A 44 -2.28 -7.06 -4.24
CA SER A 44 -2.71 -8.01 -5.28
C SER A 44 -3.48 -9.24 -4.76
N GLN A 45 -3.29 -9.64 -3.51
CA GLN A 45 -3.86 -10.88 -2.96
C GLN A 45 -5.06 -10.65 -2.04
N THR A 46 -5.27 -9.42 -1.55
CA THR A 46 -6.39 -9.16 -0.63
C THR A 46 -7.70 -9.13 -1.40
N THR A 47 -8.49 -10.18 -1.21
CA THR A 47 -9.78 -10.36 -1.88
C THR A 47 -10.91 -10.53 -0.88
N TYR A 48 -12.11 -10.12 -1.28
CA TYR A 48 -13.36 -10.44 -0.60
C TYR A 48 -14.33 -11.05 -1.62
N ASN A 49 -14.81 -12.26 -1.33
CA ASN A 49 -15.71 -13.01 -2.22
C ASN A 49 -15.20 -13.13 -3.68
N GLY A 50 -13.88 -13.29 -3.86
CA GLY A 50 -13.24 -13.41 -5.17
C GLY A 50 -12.90 -12.08 -5.87
N THR A 51 -13.33 -10.93 -5.33
CA THR A 51 -13.01 -9.61 -5.87
C THR A 51 -11.82 -9.01 -5.11
N ASN A 52 -10.81 -8.51 -5.81
CA ASN A 52 -9.72 -7.75 -5.19
C ASN A 52 -10.24 -6.39 -4.69
N ILE A 53 -9.93 -6.05 -3.44
CA ILE A 53 -10.43 -4.84 -2.79
C ILE A 53 -9.35 -3.77 -2.53
N LEU A 54 -8.09 -4.05 -2.85
CA LEU A 54 -6.95 -3.16 -2.58
C LEU A 54 -6.16 -2.76 -3.83
N ASP A 55 -6.42 -3.32 -5.00
CA ASP A 55 -5.71 -2.98 -6.24
C ASP A 55 -6.37 -1.83 -7.03
N GLY A 56 -7.52 -1.33 -6.57
CA GLY A 56 -8.29 -0.28 -7.24
C GLY A 56 -9.39 -0.78 -8.18
N SER A 57 -9.39 -2.07 -8.54
CA SER A 57 -10.32 -2.64 -9.52
C SER A 57 -11.76 -2.76 -9.02
N ALA A 58 -11.97 -2.83 -7.70
CA ALA A 58 -13.30 -2.87 -7.09
C ALA A 58 -14.12 -1.58 -7.30
N GLY A 59 -13.46 -0.43 -7.54
CA GLY A 59 -14.15 0.85 -7.74
C GLY A 59 -15.02 1.25 -6.54
N ILE A 60 -16.20 1.79 -6.80
CA ILE A 60 -17.15 2.15 -5.74
C ILE A 60 -18.14 1.00 -5.54
N VAL A 61 -18.15 0.42 -4.35
CA VAL A 61 -19.05 -0.66 -3.96
C VAL A 61 -20.16 -0.10 -3.09
N GLY A 62 -21.42 -0.25 -3.53
CA GLY A 62 -22.60 0.16 -2.79
C GLY A 62 -23.20 -0.98 -1.98
N PHE A 63 -23.45 -0.74 -0.69
CA PHE A 63 -24.13 -1.67 0.21
C PHE A 63 -25.50 -1.14 0.56
N GLN A 64 -26.57 -1.83 0.17
CA GLN A 64 -27.92 -1.51 0.59
C GLN A 64 -28.09 -1.87 2.08
N VAL A 65 -28.39 -0.88 2.91
CA VAL A 65 -28.47 -1.04 4.38
C VAL A 65 -29.87 -0.81 4.94
N GLY A 66 -30.85 -0.51 4.08
CA GLY A 66 -32.25 -0.29 4.48
C GLY A 66 -33.25 -0.86 3.49
N ALA A 67 -34.54 -0.76 3.82
CA ALA A 67 -35.62 -1.30 2.99
C ALA A 67 -36.00 -0.40 1.80
N ASN A 68 -35.65 0.90 1.86
CA ASN A 68 -36.04 1.87 0.84
C ASN A 68 -34.96 2.08 -0.22
N VAL A 69 -35.38 2.41 -1.44
CA VAL A 69 -34.49 2.80 -2.54
C VAL A 69 -33.59 3.97 -2.11
N GLY A 70 -32.29 3.86 -2.35
CA GLY A 70 -31.30 4.89 -2.05
C GLY A 70 -30.72 4.84 -0.63
N GLN A 71 -31.16 3.92 0.22
CA GLN A 71 -30.52 3.69 1.53
C GLN A 71 -29.26 2.82 1.38
N THR A 72 -28.23 3.43 0.79
CA THR A 72 -26.96 2.76 0.45
C THR A 72 -25.78 3.41 1.17
N ILE A 73 -24.82 2.60 1.62
CA ILE A 73 -23.49 3.04 2.02
C ILE A 73 -22.53 2.73 0.89
N ASN A 74 -21.84 3.74 0.39
CA ASN A 74 -20.84 3.57 -0.66
C ASN A 74 -19.45 3.47 -0.03
N LEU A 75 -18.71 2.44 -0.41
CA LEU A 75 -17.31 2.27 -0.11
C LEU A 75 -16.50 2.51 -1.38
N ASP A 76 -15.68 3.55 -1.39
CA ASP A 76 -14.78 3.83 -2.51
C ASP A 76 -13.45 3.07 -2.34
N LEU A 77 -13.26 2.08 -3.20
CA LEU A 77 -12.07 1.24 -3.33
C LEU A 77 -11.39 1.45 -4.69
N SER A 78 -11.63 2.60 -5.35
CA SER A 78 -11.04 2.91 -6.65
C SER A 78 -9.53 3.19 -6.59
N LYS A 79 -8.98 3.39 -5.38
CA LYS A 79 -7.55 3.67 -5.17
C LYS A 79 -6.77 2.38 -4.97
N SER A 80 -5.78 2.16 -5.83
CA SER A 80 -4.81 1.09 -5.66
C SER A 80 -3.87 1.39 -4.50
N MET A 81 -3.65 0.37 -3.65
CA MET A 81 -2.69 0.38 -2.55
C MET A 81 -1.35 -0.26 -2.96
N SER A 82 -1.12 -0.47 -4.25
CA SER A 82 0.19 -0.91 -4.76
C SER A 82 1.27 0.12 -4.44
N ALA A 83 2.52 -0.32 -4.33
CA ALA A 83 3.64 0.57 -4.03
C ALA A 83 3.80 1.68 -5.10
N ALA A 84 3.48 1.37 -6.36
CA ALA A 84 3.50 2.35 -7.45
C ALA A 84 2.50 3.49 -7.23
N SER A 85 1.30 3.17 -6.74
CA SER A 85 0.24 4.16 -6.50
C SER A 85 0.42 4.93 -5.18
N LEU A 86 1.10 4.34 -4.20
CA LEU A 86 1.41 5.00 -2.93
C LEU A 86 2.63 5.94 -3.03
N GLY A 87 3.60 5.62 -3.89
CA GLY A 87 4.84 6.39 -4.05
C GLY A 87 4.77 7.55 -5.05
N SER A 88 3.77 7.58 -5.94
CA SER A 88 3.61 8.66 -6.93
C SER A 88 3.03 9.97 -6.37
N GLY A 89 2.78 10.05 -5.06
CA GLY A 89 2.43 11.29 -4.37
C GLY A 89 3.68 12.11 -4.04
N SER A 90 4.12 12.94 -4.99
CA SER A 90 5.21 13.93 -4.83
C SER A 90 6.62 13.38 -4.65
N LEU A 91 7.21 12.89 -5.74
CA LEU A 91 8.63 13.12 -6.04
C LEU A 91 8.69 14.12 -7.21
N ALA A 92 8.29 15.35 -6.93
CA ALA A 92 8.52 16.52 -7.78
C ALA A 92 9.38 17.51 -6.99
#